data_AF-A0A1E1WEC4-F1
#
_entry.id   AF-A0A1E1WEC4-F1
#
_cell.length_a   1.000
_cell.length_b   1.000
_cell.length_c   1.000
_cell.angle_alpha   90.00
_cell.angle_beta   90.00
_cell.angle_gamma   90.00
#
_symmetry.space_group_name_H-M   'P 1'
#
loop_
_entity.id
_entity.type
_entity.pdbx_description
1 polymer ?
#
loop_
_entity_poly.entity_id
_entity_poly.type
_entity_poly.pdbx_seq_one_letter_code
_entity_poly.pdbx_strand_id
1 'polypeptide(L)'
;ATTLPQADRAEMQFQAIRAVSLLIKFDDQWMSTQHDLMEMIKRIWCNDQYHESHKKVENIDCTHWKEPKLIVKILLHYFCHHPNNIELLFQLLRAFCDRFIPDFQFLRDFLENTVAQNYTVEWKRSAFFRFVEHFSDDSMSQELKAKVLQMILIPCFAISFDKGQKIFGGAPAPYHDSPDNIVSVFINNVIDPENPFACSDAVRISLLQFACLLLEQASAHIHDANNKKQGNKLRRLMTFAWPCLLGKNYVDPATRYHGHLLLSHIIAKFAIHKRIVLQVFHSLLKAHAVEARSVVRQALEILTPAMPQRMEDGNTMLTHWTKKIIVEDGHSVQQLFHILQLVVRHYKVYYPVRHALVG
;
A
#
# COMPACT_ATOMS: atom_id res chain seq x y z
N ALA A 1 -9.06 22.42 44.36
CA ALA A 1 -7.87 21.80 43.77
C ALA A 1 -7.33 22.73 42.70
N THR A 2 -6.23 23.41 42.99
CA THR A 2 -5.56 24.35 42.08
C THR A 2 -5.09 23.58 40.84
N THR A 3 -5.65 23.90 39.69
CA THR A 3 -5.24 23.31 38.42
C THR A 3 -3.79 23.71 38.15
N LEU A 4 -2.87 22.74 38.29
CA LEU A 4 -1.46 22.89 37.90
C LEU A 4 -1.32 23.52 36.51
N PRO A 5 -0.39 24.46 36.31
CA PRO A 5 -0.07 25.05 35.02
C PRO A 5 0.17 23.97 33.95
N GLN A 6 -0.20 24.24 32.71
CA GLN A 6 -0.08 23.27 31.61
C GLN A 6 1.38 22.83 31.36
N ALA A 7 2.33 23.74 31.54
CA ALA A 7 3.77 23.46 31.43
C ALA A 7 4.23 22.44 32.50
N ASP A 8 3.82 22.62 33.75
CA ASP A 8 4.21 21.73 34.85
C ASP A 8 3.63 20.32 34.68
N ARG A 9 2.42 20.21 34.10
CA ARG A 9 1.83 18.91 33.76
C ARG A 9 2.59 18.20 32.65
N ALA A 10 3.00 18.94 31.62
CA ALA A 10 3.80 18.39 30.52
C ALA A 10 5.17 17.93 31.02
N GLU A 11 5.83 18.71 31.88
CA GLU A 11 7.11 18.33 32.49
C GLU A 11 6.97 17.08 33.37
N MET A 12 5.93 17.00 34.21
CA MET A 12 5.67 15.80 35.01
C MET A 12 5.43 14.56 34.15
N GLN A 13 4.65 14.70 33.07
CA GLN A 13 4.42 13.62 32.10
C GLN A 13 5.73 13.16 31.46
N PHE A 14 6.55 14.11 30.98
CA PHE A 14 7.84 13.81 30.37
C PHE A 14 8.78 13.07 31.33
N GLN A 15 8.90 13.55 32.56
CA GLN A 15 9.76 12.90 33.57
C GLN A 15 9.25 11.50 33.95
N ALA A 16 7.92 11.31 34.03
CA ALA A 16 7.34 9.99 34.25
C ALA A 16 7.67 9.03 33.11
N ILE A 17 7.49 9.44 31.86
CA ILE A 17 7.83 8.64 30.67
C ILE A 17 9.32 8.30 30.64
N ARG A 18 10.17 9.27 31.00
CA ARG A 18 11.62 9.06 31.06
C ARG A 18 12.01 8.08 32.16
N ALA A 19 11.42 8.18 33.35
CA ALA A 19 11.65 7.25 34.45
C ALA A 19 11.25 5.82 34.04
N VAL A 20 10.05 5.67 33.46
CA VAL A 20 9.58 4.38 32.93
C VAL A 20 10.54 3.85 31.86
N SER A 21 10.95 4.67 30.89
CA SER A 21 11.92 4.28 29.87
C SER A 21 13.27 3.82 30.44
N LEU A 22 13.68 4.32 31.61
CA LEU A 22 14.90 3.88 32.28
C LEU A 22 14.67 2.55 33.00
N LEU A 23 13.57 2.41 33.74
CA LEU A 23 13.24 1.18 34.47
C LEU A 23 13.20 -0.05 33.56
N ILE A 24 12.63 0.08 32.37
CA ILE A 24 12.54 -1.00 31.38
C ILE A 24 13.91 -1.49 30.91
N LYS A 25 14.92 -0.61 30.92
CA LYS A 25 16.30 -1.01 30.58
C LYS A 25 16.98 -1.81 31.67
N PHE A 26 16.52 -1.68 32.92
CA PHE A 26 17.07 -2.39 34.07
C PHE A 26 16.34 -3.70 34.35
N ASP A 27 15.03 -3.75 34.09
CA ASP A 27 14.22 -4.95 34.24
C ASP A 27 13.28 -5.15 33.03
N ASP A 28 13.65 -6.11 32.18
CA ASP A 28 12.94 -6.48 30.95
C ASP A 28 11.56 -7.09 31.24
N GLN A 29 11.41 -7.80 32.37
CA GLN A 29 10.16 -8.49 32.70
C GLN A 29 9.20 -7.62 33.51
N TRP A 30 9.68 -6.59 34.21
CA TRP A 30 8.85 -5.68 35.01
C TRP A 30 7.65 -5.15 34.25
N MET A 31 7.84 -4.77 32.99
CA MET A 31 6.77 -4.18 32.17
C MET A 31 5.59 -5.13 31.92
N SER A 32 5.82 -6.44 31.84
CA SER A 32 4.78 -7.42 31.59
C SER A 32 3.68 -7.45 32.67
N THR A 33 3.99 -6.97 33.87
CA THR A 33 3.08 -6.93 35.03
C THR A 33 2.29 -5.63 35.18
N GLN A 34 2.65 -4.57 34.46
CA GLN A 34 2.16 -3.21 34.70
C GLN A 34 1.10 -2.77 33.66
N HIS A 35 -0.04 -3.48 33.62
CA HIS A 35 -1.09 -3.22 32.63
C HIS A 35 -1.69 -1.80 32.73
N ASP A 36 -1.97 -1.31 33.94
CA ASP A 36 -2.58 0.02 34.14
C ASP A 36 -1.68 1.15 33.64
N LEU A 37 -0.37 1.04 33.89
CA LEU A 37 0.62 1.99 33.38
C LEU A 37 0.66 1.97 31.85
N MET A 38 0.61 0.78 31.24
CA MET A 38 0.59 0.64 29.79
C MET A 38 -0.68 1.20 29.16
N GLU A 39 -1.84 1.02 29.79
CA GLU A 39 -3.07 1.66 29.35
C GLU A 39 -2.95 3.19 29.38
N MET A 40 -2.37 3.77 30.44
CA MET A 40 -2.18 5.22 30.53
C MET A 40 -1.24 5.73 29.45
N ILE A 41 -0.10 5.07 29.21
CA ILE A 41 0.83 5.45 28.13
C ILE A 41 0.18 5.26 26.75
N LYS A 42 -0.60 4.19 26.55
CA LYS A 42 -1.37 3.98 25.32
C LYS A 42 -2.39 5.10 25.12
N ARG A 43 -3.09 5.54 26.17
CA ARG A 43 -4.05 6.66 26.10
C ARG A 43 -3.36 7.97 25.73
N ILE A 44 -2.17 8.25 26.25
CA ILE A 44 -1.37 9.42 25.85
C ILE A 44 -1.04 9.32 24.35
N TRP A 45 -0.53 8.17 23.91
CA TRP A 45 -0.16 7.96 22.51
C TRP A 45 -1.35 7.95 21.54
N CYS A 46 -2.52 7.47 21.94
CA CYS A 46 -3.70 7.43 21.08
C CYS A 46 -4.49 8.75 21.08
N ASN A 47 -4.07 9.76 21.84
CA ASN A 47 -4.74 11.05 21.89
C ASN A 47 -4.32 11.94 20.69
N ASP A 48 -5.27 12.33 19.84
CA ASP A 48 -4.98 13.18 18.67
C ASP A 48 -4.40 14.55 19.06
N GLN A 49 -4.84 15.12 20.19
CA GLN A 49 -4.33 16.41 20.68
C GLN A 49 -2.84 16.33 21.06
N TYR A 50 -2.36 15.15 21.47
CA TYR A 50 -0.94 14.92 21.73
C TYR A 50 -0.12 14.99 20.43
N HIS A 51 -0.61 14.41 19.34
CA HIS A 51 0.07 14.47 18.04
C HIS A 51 0.05 15.90 17.47
N GLU A 52 -1.07 16.61 17.58
CA GLU A 52 -1.20 17.99 17.11
C GLU A 52 -0.25 18.95 17.84
N SER A 53 -0.10 18.80 19.16
CA SER A 53 0.86 19.61 19.92
C SER A 53 2.29 19.29 19.51
N HIS A 54 2.61 18.01 19.32
CA HIS A 54 3.95 17.56 18.93
C HIS A 54 4.33 17.88 17.47
N LYS A 55 3.34 18.18 16.63
CA LYS A 55 3.53 18.65 15.25
C LYS A 55 3.98 20.10 15.17
N LYS A 56 3.56 20.95 16.11
CA LYS A 56 3.94 22.37 16.17
C LYS A 56 5.27 22.53 16.91
N VAL A 57 6.35 22.13 16.25
CA VAL A 57 7.73 22.13 16.79
C VAL A 57 8.11 23.47 17.45
N GLU A 58 7.63 24.59 16.90
CA GLU A 58 7.87 25.95 17.41
C GLU A 58 7.35 26.18 18.84
N ASN A 59 6.38 25.38 19.30
CA ASN A 59 5.72 25.54 20.60
C ASN A 59 6.19 24.55 21.67
N ILE A 60 7.16 23.69 21.36
CA ILE A 60 7.60 22.63 22.28
C ILE A 60 9.03 22.91 22.71
N ASP A 61 9.27 22.83 24.02
CA ASP A 61 10.61 22.94 24.57
C ASP A 61 11.51 21.80 24.06
N CYS A 62 12.78 22.10 23.80
CA CYS A 62 13.74 21.18 23.20
C CYS A 62 13.92 19.89 24.03
N THR A 63 13.62 19.96 25.32
CA THR A 63 13.61 18.84 26.28
C THR A 63 12.53 17.81 25.97
N HIS A 64 11.32 18.23 25.55
CA HIS A 64 10.16 17.36 25.35
C HIS A 64 10.10 16.72 23.97
N TRP A 65 10.91 17.17 23.00
CA TRP A 65 10.94 16.57 21.65
C TRP A 65 11.26 15.08 21.62
N LYS A 66 11.95 14.56 22.64
CA LYS A 66 12.28 13.12 22.74
C LYS A 66 11.11 12.27 23.25
N GLU A 67 10.07 12.87 23.81
CA GLU A 67 8.97 12.17 24.46
C GLU A 67 8.27 11.16 23.53
N PRO A 68 7.87 11.50 22.29
CA PRO A 68 7.25 10.54 21.37
C PRO A 68 8.12 9.31 21.13
N LYS A 69 9.45 9.50 21.00
CA LYS A 69 10.40 8.40 20.80
C LYS A 69 10.46 7.47 22.02
N LEU A 70 10.40 8.03 23.23
CA LEU A 70 10.38 7.24 24.46
C LEU A 70 9.08 6.45 24.58
N ILE A 71 7.93 7.10 24.36
CA ILE A 71 6.61 6.42 24.37
C ILE A 71 6.59 5.25 23.39
N VAL A 72 6.99 5.47 22.14
CA VAL A 72 6.99 4.41 21.11
C VAL A 72 7.95 3.27 21.48
N LYS A 73 9.11 3.56 22.09
CA LYS A 73 10.01 2.51 22.59
C LYS A 73 9.40 1.69 23.71
N ILE A 74 8.74 2.34 24.66
CA ILE A 74 8.04 1.68 25.77
C ILE A 74 6.94 0.77 25.23
N LEU A 75 6.06 1.31 24.38
CA LEU A 75 4.93 0.57 23.82
C LEU A 75 5.38 -0.55 22.87
N LEU A 76 6.46 -0.35 22.12
CA LEU A 76 7.03 -1.40 21.27
C LEU A 76 7.62 -2.54 22.11
N HIS A 77 8.33 -2.20 23.19
CA HIS A 77 8.85 -3.19 24.14
C HIS A 77 7.71 -4.02 24.74
N TYR A 78 6.62 -3.38 25.19
CA TYR A 78 5.42 -4.07 25.66
C TYR A 78 4.84 -5.02 24.61
N PHE A 79 4.76 -4.56 23.35
CA PHE A 79 4.25 -5.35 22.23
C PHE A 79 5.10 -6.59 21.97
N CYS A 80 6.43 -6.52 22.11
CA CYS A 80 7.31 -7.68 21.95
C CYS A 80 6.99 -8.84 22.92
N HIS A 81 6.50 -8.53 24.12
CA HIS A 81 6.02 -9.54 25.08
C HIS A 81 4.56 -9.98 24.83
N HIS A 82 3.79 -9.20 24.07
CA HIS A 82 2.38 -9.45 23.77
C HIS A 82 2.09 -9.33 22.26
N PRO A 83 2.70 -10.16 21.40
CA PRO A 83 2.68 -9.98 19.94
C PRO A 83 1.27 -10.11 19.32
N ASN A 84 0.31 -10.69 20.05
CA ASN A 84 -1.08 -10.81 19.60
C ASN A 84 -1.88 -9.50 19.73
N ASN A 85 -1.34 -8.46 20.36
CA ASN A 85 -2.00 -7.15 20.45
C ASN A 85 -1.77 -6.32 19.17
N ILE A 86 -2.35 -6.81 18.07
CA ILE A 86 -2.19 -6.23 16.72
C ILE A 86 -2.65 -4.76 16.68
N GLU A 87 -3.72 -4.43 17.39
CA GLU A 87 -4.23 -3.07 17.48
C GLU A 87 -3.19 -2.11 18.04
N LEU A 88 -2.43 -2.50 19.06
CA LEU A 88 -1.34 -1.68 19.59
C LEU A 88 -0.28 -1.42 18.52
N LEU A 89 0.10 -2.45 17.74
CA LEU A 89 1.05 -2.28 16.65
C LEU A 89 0.53 -1.33 15.57
N PHE A 90 -0.77 -1.39 15.24
CA PHE A 90 -1.39 -0.41 14.35
C PHE A 90 -1.27 1.00 14.94
N GLN A 91 -1.60 1.20 16.21
CA GLN A 91 -1.49 2.51 16.85
C GLN A 91 -0.06 3.03 16.90
N LEU A 92 0.96 2.18 17.02
CA LEU A 92 2.38 2.59 16.95
C LEU A 92 2.74 3.25 15.61
N LEU A 93 2.05 2.92 14.52
CA LEU A 93 2.28 3.53 13.20
C LEU A 93 1.88 5.00 13.12
N ARG A 94 1.18 5.56 14.11
CA ARG A 94 0.97 7.01 14.25
C ARG A 94 2.28 7.79 14.23
N ALA A 95 3.38 7.16 14.64
CA ALA A 95 4.75 7.69 14.58
C ALA A 95 5.20 8.05 13.16
N PHE A 96 4.54 7.50 12.13
CA PHE A 96 4.83 7.73 10.71
C PHE A 96 3.74 8.52 9.98
N CYS A 97 2.65 8.88 10.66
CA CYS A 97 1.60 9.75 10.10
C CYS A 97 2.07 11.21 10.09
N ASP A 98 2.62 11.69 11.21
CA ASP A 98 3.10 13.07 11.33
C ASP A 98 4.61 13.21 11.21
N ARG A 99 5.04 14.46 10.96
CA ARG A 99 6.46 14.83 10.91
C ARG A 99 6.98 15.13 12.31
N PHE A 100 7.41 14.10 13.00
CA PHE A 100 8.13 14.22 14.26
C PHE A 100 9.60 14.58 14.05
N ILE A 101 10.21 15.27 15.02
CA ILE A 101 11.65 15.53 15.03
C ILE A 101 12.45 14.22 15.24
N PRO A 102 12.11 13.36 16.22
CA PRO A 102 12.85 12.12 16.39
C PRO A 102 12.64 11.14 15.22
N ASP A 103 13.71 10.46 14.83
CA ASP A 103 13.58 9.27 13.99
C ASP A 103 12.92 8.12 14.76
N PHE A 104 12.13 7.34 14.03
CA PHE A 104 11.55 6.08 14.47
C PHE A 104 12.14 4.90 13.68
N GLN A 105 13.43 4.96 13.32
CA GLN A 105 14.06 3.92 12.51
C GLN A 105 13.97 2.55 13.18
N PHE A 106 14.13 2.49 14.51
CA PHE A 106 13.98 1.25 15.28
C PHE A 106 12.61 0.57 15.08
N LEU A 107 11.53 1.35 14.90
CA LEU A 107 10.20 0.80 14.63
C LEU A 107 10.11 0.31 13.18
N ARG A 108 10.71 1.02 12.21
CA ARG A 108 10.81 0.56 10.82
C ARG A 108 11.57 -0.77 10.74
N ASP A 109 12.74 -0.83 11.36
CA ASP A 109 13.58 -2.03 11.39
C ASP A 109 12.85 -3.21 12.05
N PHE A 110 12.07 -2.96 13.11
CA PHE A 110 11.25 -4.00 13.73
C PHE A 110 10.16 -4.52 12.78
N LEU A 111 9.43 -3.62 12.11
CA LEU A 111 8.38 -4.00 11.16
C LEU A 111 8.95 -4.81 9.98
N GLU A 112 10.07 -4.35 9.40
CA GLU A 112 10.69 -4.99 8.24
C GLU A 112 11.40 -6.30 8.61
N ASN A 113 12.28 -6.27 9.61
CA ASN A 113 13.17 -7.40 9.91
C ASN A 113 12.56 -8.43 10.88
N THR A 114 11.55 -8.05 11.67
CA THR A 114 10.91 -8.95 12.64
C THR A 114 9.50 -9.32 12.20
N VAL A 115 8.59 -8.33 12.08
CA VAL A 115 7.18 -8.61 11.79
C VAL A 115 7.01 -9.24 10.41
N ALA A 116 7.55 -8.61 9.37
CA ALA A 116 7.32 -9.07 8.00
C ALA A 116 8.09 -10.38 7.69
N GLN A 117 9.30 -10.53 8.24
CA GLN A 117 10.16 -11.70 8.02
C GLN A 117 9.81 -12.92 8.87
N ASN A 118 9.59 -12.74 10.18
CA ASN A 118 9.63 -13.85 11.14
C ASN A 118 8.25 -14.26 11.65
N TYR A 119 7.24 -13.39 11.59
CA TYR A 119 5.92 -13.72 12.13
C TYR A 119 5.20 -14.77 11.27
N THR A 120 4.34 -15.55 11.93
CA THR A 120 3.67 -16.70 11.32
C THR A 120 2.59 -16.27 10.32
N VAL A 121 2.18 -17.23 9.49
CA VAL A 121 1.10 -17.03 8.51
C VAL A 121 -0.21 -16.67 9.23
N GLU A 122 -0.49 -17.33 10.36
CA GLU A 122 -1.68 -17.07 11.18
C GLU A 122 -1.69 -15.64 11.70
N TRP A 123 -0.56 -15.14 12.22
CA TRP A 123 -0.49 -13.76 12.68
C TRP A 123 -0.74 -12.76 11.54
N LYS A 124 -0.13 -12.97 10.38
CA LYS A 124 -0.30 -12.10 9.21
C LYS A 124 -1.75 -12.11 8.70
N ARG A 125 -2.43 -13.27 8.77
CA ARG A 125 -3.87 -13.40 8.51
C ARG A 125 -4.67 -12.60 9.52
N SER A 126 -4.43 -12.79 10.81
CA SER A 126 -5.11 -12.05 11.88
C SER A 126 -4.92 -10.54 11.72
N ALA A 127 -3.74 -10.08 11.32
CA ALA A 127 -3.49 -8.66 11.06
C ALA A 127 -4.35 -8.13 9.90
N PHE A 128 -4.49 -8.88 8.82
CA PHE A 128 -5.39 -8.51 7.73
C PHE A 128 -6.85 -8.42 8.21
N PHE A 129 -7.36 -9.43 8.92
CA PHE A 129 -8.76 -9.42 9.37
C PHE A 129 -9.04 -8.32 10.38
N ARG A 130 -8.12 -8.05 11.31
CA ARG A 130 -8.21 -6.89 12.22
C ARG A 130 -8.22 -5.56 11.47
N PHE A 131 -7.43 -5.42 10.42
CA PHE A 131 -7.48 -4.24 9.57
C PHE A 131 -8.85 -4.08 8.90
N VAL A 132 -9.43 -5.17 8.39
CA VAL A 132 -10.76 -5.15 7.75
C VAL A 132 -11.85 -4.75 8.74
N GLU A 133 -11.82 -5.26 9.97
CA GLU A 133 -12.76 -4.87 11.04
C GLU A 133 -12.76 -3.35 11.27
N HIS A 134 -11.58 -2.73 11.36
CA HIS A 134 -11.44 -1.28 11.55
C HIS A 134 -11.52 -0.47 10.25
N PHE A 135 -11.63 -1.11 9.08
CA PHE A 135 -11.58 -0.40 7.81
C PHE A 135 -12.86 0.40 7.56
N SER A 136 -14.01 -0.16 7.90
CA SER A 136 -15.32 0.50 7.79
C SER A 136 -15.58 1.49 8.92
N ASP A 137 -14.91 1.33 10.05
CA ASP A 137 -15.07 2.20 11.21
C ASP A 137 -14.25 3.50 11.08
N ASP A 138 -14.78 4.58 11.67
CA ASP A 138 -14.07 5.85 11.86
C ASP A 138 -13.08 5.81 13.04
N SER A 139 -12.90 4.64 13.67
CA SER A 139 -11.96 4.42 14.77
C SER A 139 -10.49 4.60 14.37
N MET A 140 -10.18 4.48 13.08
CA MET A 140 -8.84 4.62 12.53
C MET A 140 -8.81 5.69 11.43
N SER A 141 -7.92 6.67 11.58
CA SER A 141 -7.76 7.73 10.59
C SER A 141 -7.33 7.18 9.23
N GLN A 142 -7.67 7.88 8.15
CA GLN A 142 -7.29 7.49 6.78
C GLN A 142 -5.76 7.39 6.62
N GLU A 143 -5.01 8.28 7.26
CA GLU A 143 -3.54 8.24 7.21
C GLU A 143 -2.98 7.00 7.91
N LEU A 144 -3.56 6.64 9.07
CA LEU A 144 -3.18 5.42 9.78
C LEU A 144 -3.54 4.15 8.97
N LYS A 145 -4.73 4.12 8.34
CA LYS A 145 -5.13 3.06 7.39
C LYS A 145 -4.08 2.87 6.29
N ALA A 146 -3.59 3.96 5.70
CA ALA A 146 -2.55 3.91 4.67
C ALA A 146 -1.23 3.35 5.22
N LYS A 147 -0.80 3.76 6.42
CA LYS A 147 0.44 3.24 7.03
C LYS A 147 0.35 1.76 7.38
N VAL A 148 -0.80 1.27 7.86
CA VAL A 148 -1.00 -0.16 8.12
C VAL A 148 -0.84 -0.97 6.83
N LEU A 149 -1.44 -0.52 5.73
CA LEU A 149 -1.28 -1.16 4.42
C LEU A 149 0.19 -1.14 3.96
N GLN A 150 0.84 0.02 3.98
CA GLN A 150 2.18 0.23 3.44
C GLN A 150 3.28 -0.46 4.26
N MET A 151 3.16 -0.46 5.58
CA MET A 151 4.27 -0.84 6.48
C MET A 151 4.05 -2.18 7.18
N ILE A 152 2.82 -2.72 7.19
CA ILE A 152 2.53 -4.04 7.76
C ILE A 152 2.01 -4.97 6.68
N LEU A 153 0.84 -4.69 6.09
CA LEU A 153 0.15 -5.69 5.27
C LEU A 153 0.89 -6.01 3.97
N ILE A 154 1.25 -4.99 3.16
CA ILE A 154 1.96 -5.22 1.89
C ILE A 154 3.30 -5.94 2.12
N PRO A 155 4.21 -5.49 3.02
CA PRO A 155 5.47 -6.19 3.27
C PRO A 155 5.29 -7.60 3.81
N CYS A 156 4.39 -7.81 4.78
CA CYS A 156 4.13 -9.13 5.35
C CYS A 156 3.67 -10.14 4.30
N PHE A 157 2.79 -9.71 3.40
CA PHE A 157 2.23 -10.55 2.36
C PHE A 157 3.26 -10.80 1.25
N ALA A 158 3.99 -9.77 0.83
CA ALA A 158 5.05 -9.91 -0.18
C ALA A 158 6.09 -10.94 0.25
N ILE A 159 6.61 -10.83 1.48
CA ILE A 159 7.59 -11.79 2.02
C ILE A 159 6.97 -13.20 2.17
N SER A 160 5.69 -13.30 2.54
CA SER A 160 5.03 -14.62 2.61
C SER A 160 4.96 -15.28 1.23
N PHE A 161 4.69 -14.49 0.19
CA PHE A 161 4.63 -14.97 -1.19
C PHE A 161 6.00 -15.36 -1.73
N ASP A 162 7.03 -14.57 -1.45
CA ASP A 162 8.42 -14.91 -1.81
C ASP A 162 8.87 -16.21 -1.13
N LYS A 163 8.40 -16.48 0.09
CA LYS A 163 8.62 -17.74 0.82
C LYS A 163 7.68 -18.89 0.38
N GLY A 164 6.81 -18.67 -0.60
CA GLY A 164 5.86 -19.67 -1.09
C GLY A 164 4.76 -20.07 -0.10
N GLN A 165 4.49 -19.24 0.93
CA GLN A 165 3.50 -19.52 1.96
C GLN A 165 2.07 -19.30 1.45
N LYS A 166 1.18 -20.27 1.72
CA LYS A 166 -0.24 -20.20 1.31
C LYS A 166 -1.06 -19.43 2.35
N ILE A 167 -1.01 -18.10 2.30
CA ILE A 167 -1.70 -17.24 3.27
C ILE A 167 -3.21 -17.09 3.01
N PHE A 168 -3.71 -17.38 1.80
CA PHE A 168 -5.04 -16.96 1.36
C PHE A 168 -6.22 -17.60 2.09
N GLY A 169 -6.04 -18.79 2.67
CA GLY A 169 -7.11 -19.56 3.34
C GLY A 169 -7.99 -20.31 2.34
N GLY A 170 -7.81 -21.63 2.27
CA GLY A 170 -8.58 -22.51 1.37
C GLY A 170 -8.05 -22.61 -0.06
N ALA A 171 -8.66 -23.50 -0.85
CA ALA A 171 -8.36 -23.68 -2.27
C ALA A 171 -8.92 -22.53 -3.13
N PRO A 172 -8.41 -22.32 -4.36
CA PRO A 172 -8.96 -21.34 -5.29
C PRO A 172 -10.44 -21.59 -5.61
N ALA A 173 -11.29 -20.64 -5.23
CA ALA A 173 -12.73 -20.65 -5.50
C ALA A 173 -13.17 -19.26 -6.03
N PRO A 174 -12.94 -18.96 -7.32
CA PRO A 174 -13.15 -17.62 -7.87
C PRO A 174 -14.62 -17.17 -7.90
N TYR A 175 -15.55 -18.13 -7.90
CA TYR A 175 -17.00 -17.88 -8.00
C TYR A 175 -17.76 -18.06 -6.68
N HIS A 176 -17.06 -18.39 -5.59
CA HIS A 176 -17.65 -18.52 -4.27
C HIS A 176 -16.97 -17.53 -3.31
N ASP A 177 -17.79 -16.85 -2.52
CA ASP A 177 -17.29 -15.98 -1.46
C ASP A 177 -17.09 -16.79 -0.18
N SER A 178 -15.98 -16.53 0.51
CA SER A 178 -15.65 -17.16 1.77
C SER A 178 -15.16 -16.08 2.75
N PRO A 179 -15.70 -16.03 3.97
CA PRO A 179 -15.27 -15.07 4.99
C PRO A 179 -13.85 -15.35 5.51
N ASP A 180 -13.33 -16.57 5.32
CA ASP A 180 -11.97 -16.95 5.75
C ASP A 180 -10.91 -16.72 4.66
N ASN A 181 -11.36 -16.44 3.42
CA ASN A 181 -10.48 -16.25 2.29
C ASN A 181 -10.13 -14.77 2.11
N ILE A 182 -8.84 -14.45 2.21
CA ILE A 182 -8.35 -13.06 2.20
C ILE A 182 -8.71 -12.33 0.91
N VAL A 183 -8.61 -13.00 -0.23
CA VAL A 183 -8.91 -12.39 -1.54
C VAL A 183 -10.39 -12.03 -1.61
N SER A 184 -11.25 -12.93 -1.14
CA SER A 184 -12.71 -12.71 -1.12
C SER A 184 -13.08 -11.56 -0.19
N VAL A 185 -12.56 -11.57 1.04
CA VAL A 185 -12.83 -10.52 2.02
C VAL A 185 -12.27 -9.16 1.57
N PHE A 186 -11.06 -9.12 1.01
CA PHE A 186 -10.48 -7.88 0.49
C PHE A 186 -11.37 -7.27 -0.60
N ILE A 187 -11.77 -8.08 -1.60
CA ILE A 187 -12.54 -7.58 -2.75
C ILE A 187 -13.97 -7.20 -2.36
N ASN A 188 -14.58 -7.90 -1.39
CA ASN A 188 -15.98 -7.67 -1.04
C ASN A 188 -16.15 -6.61 0.07
N ASN A 189 -15.24 -6.55 1.04
CA ASN A 189 -15.40 -5.74 2.25
C ASN A 189 -14.52 -4.48 2.26
N VAL A 190 -13.39 -4.49 1.52
CA VAL A 190 -12.46 -3.34 1.50
C VAL A 190 -12.57 -2.56 0.18
N ILE A 191 -12.72 -3.26 -0.95
CA ILE A 191 -12.89 -2.62 -2.25
C ILE A 191 -14.36 -2.24 -2.44
N ASP A 192 -14.63 -0.94 -2.43
CA ASP A 192 -15.91 -0.36 -2.81
C ASP A 192 -15.86 0.16 -4.27
N PRO A 193 -16.45 -0.58 -5.23
CA PRO A 193 -16.51 -0.14 -6.62
C PRO A 193 -17.58 0.93 -6.88
N GLU A 194 -18.57 1.09 -5.99
CA GLU A 194 -19.67 2.05 -6.16
C GLU A 194 -19.27 3.44 -5.67
N ASN A 195 -18.43 3.51 -4.64
CA ASN A 195 -17.82 4.75 -4.16
C ASN A 195 -16.28 4.73 -4.28
N PRO A 196 -15.73 4.86 -5.50
CA PRO A 196 -14.28 4.77 -5.72
C PRO A 196 -13.45 5.86 -5.03
N PHE A 197 -14.08 6.92 -4.52
CA PHE A 197 -13.44 8.05 -3.84
C PHE A 197 -13.77 8.10 -2.34
N ALA A 198 -14.27 7.00 -1.75
CA ALA A 198 -14.61 6.92 -0.33
C ALA A 198 -13.40 7.13 0.60
N CYS A 199 -12.18 6.80 0.14
CA CYS A 199 -10.95 6.88 0.91
C CYS A 199 -10.01 7.94 0.37
N SER A 200 -9.03 8.36 1.20
CA SER A 200 -7.98 9.26 0.75
C SER A 200 -7.10 8.63 -0.35
N ASP A 201 -6.44 9.47 -1.16
CA ASP A 201 -5.53 9.01 -2.22
C ASP A 201 -4.44 8.07 -1.68
N ALA A 202 -3.90 8.35 -0.48
CA ALA A 202 -2.88 7.51 0.15
C ALA A 202 -3.40 6.09 0.47
N VAL A 203 -4.62 5.97 0.99
CA VAL A 203 -5.27 4.67 1.23
C VAL A 203 -5.53 3.99 -0.10
N ARG A 204 -6.10 4.72 -1.07
CA ARG A 204 -6.44 4.19 -2.40
C ARG A 204 -5.22 3.65 -3.15
N ILE A 205 -4.11 4.38 -3.16
CA ILE A 205 -2.83 3.92 -3.72
C ILE A 205 -2.38 2.63 -3.05
N SER A 206 -2.45 2.56 -1.72
CA SER A 206 -2.02 1.39 -0.95
C SER A 206 -2.92 0.18 -1.21
N LEU A 207 -4.23 0.38 -1.37
CA LEU A 207 -5.18 -0.66 -1.77
C LEU A 207 -4.91 -1.16 -3.20
N LEU A 208 -4.61 -0.26 -4.14
CA LEU A 208 -4.24 -0.62 -5.52
C LEU A 208 -2.95 -1.45 -5.53
N GLN A 209 -1.94 -1.07 -4.75
CA GLN A 209 -0.68 -1.82 -4.60
C GLN A 209 -0.94 -3.22 -4.00
N PHE A 210 -1.74 -3.29 -2.92
CA PHE A 210 -2.09 -4.57 -2.31
C PHE A 210 -2.91 -5.45 -3.26
N ALA A 211 -3.81 -4.87 -4.06
CA ALA A 211 -4.55 -5.58 -5.09
C ALA A 211 -3.63 -6.14 -6.19
N CYS A 212 -2.59 -5.40 -6.61
CA CYS A 212 -1.59 -5.89 -7.56
C CYS A 212 -0.88 -7.12 -6.99
N LEU A 213 -0.41 -7.04 -5.73
CA LEU A 213 0.27 -8.13 -5.05
C LEU A 213 -0.60 -9.39 -4.94
N LEU A 214 -1.87 -9.24 -4.53
CA LEU A 214 -2.82 -10.36 -4.47
C LEU A 214 -3.10 -10.93 -5.85
N LEU A 215 -3.21 -10.11 -6.88
CA LEU A 215 -3.49 -10.56 -8.23
C LEU A 215 -2.32 -11.34 -8.85
N GLU A 216 -1.08 -10.95 -8.57
CA GLU A 216 0.10 -11.67 -9.04
C GLU A 216 0.15 -13.11 -8.50
N GLN A 217 -0.18 -13.26 -7.22
CA GLN A 217 0.03 -14.49 -6.44
C GLN A 217 -1.24 -15.34 -6.30
N ALA A 218 -2.41 -14.73 -6.44
CA ALA A 218 -3.71 -15.35 -6.17
C ALA A 218 -4.70 -15.20 -7.32
N SER A 219 -4.24 -15.01 -8.57
CA SER A 219 -5.13 -14.80 -9.72
C SER A 219 -6.23 -15.88 -9.82
N ALA A 220 -5.92 -17.14 -9.50
CA ALA A 220 -6.89 -18.24 -9.51
C ALA A 220 -8.01 -18.10 -8.45
N HIS A 221 -7.79 -17.37 -7.36
CA HIS A 221 -8.84 -17.04 -6.38
C HIS A 221 -9.75 -15.89 -6.85
N ILE A 222 -9.33 -15.14 -7.88
CA ILE A 222 -10.06 -13.98 -8.41
C ILE A 222 -10.91 -14.38 -9.60
N HIS A 223 -10.34 -15.08 -10.57
CA HIS A 223 -11.03 -15.48 -11.79
C HIS A 223 -10.33 -16.65 -12.49
N ASP A 224 -11.10 -17.49 -13.19
CA ASP A 224 -10.54 -18.53 -14.06
C ASP A 224 -10.04 -17.90 -15.38
N ALA A 225 -8.74 -18.07 -15.67
CA ALA A 225 -8.11 -17.52 -16.86
C ALA A 225 -8.70 -18.05 -18.18
N ASN A 226 -9.31 -19.24 -18.17
CA ASN A 226 -9.95 -19.83 -19.35
C ASN A 226 -11.37 -19.31 -19.57
N ASN A 227 -11.99 -18.71 -18.55
CA ASN A 227 -13.34 -18.21 -18.65
C ASN A 227 -13.35 -16.79 -19.24
N LYS A 228 -13.94 -16.64 -20.43
CA LYS A 228 -14.09 -15.34 -21.09
C LYS A 228 -15.11 -14.42 -20.41
N LYS A 229 -16.07 -14.98 -19.65
CA LYS A 229 -17.07 -14.19 -18.93
C LYS A 229 -16.49 -13.73 -17.60
N GLN A 230 -16.31 -12.42 -17.44
CA GLN A 230 -15.75 -11.83 -16.23
C GLN A 230 -16.59 -12.17 -14.99
N GLY A 231 -15.96 -12.81 -13.99
CA GLY A 231 -16.55 -13.05 -12.68
C GLY A 231 -16.75 -11.78 -11.86
N ASN A 232 -17.52 -11.88 -10.77
CA ASN A 232 -17.84 -10.74 -9.90
C ASN A 232 -16.57 -10.09 -9.30
N LYS A 233 -15.66 -10.90 -8.75
CA LYS A 233 -14.42 -10.43 -8.11
C LYS A 233 -13.53 -9.63 -9.07
N LEU A 234 -13.32 -10.17 -10.29
CA LEU A 234 -12.59 -9.47 -11.35
C LEU A 234 -13.27 -8.16 -11.75
N ARG A 235 -14.60 -8.16 -11.91
CA ARG A 235 -15.37 -6.96 -12.24
C ARG A 235 -15.18 -5.87 -11.19
N ARG A 236 -15.28 -6.21 -9.89
CA ARG A 236 -15.08 -5.26 -8.78
C ARG A 236 -13.69 -4.61 -8.83
N LEU A 237 -12.63 -5.40 -9.03
CA LEU A 237 -11.26 -4.87 -9.17
C LEU A 237 -11.10 -3.95 -10.38
N MET A 238 -11.68 -4.33 -11.53
CA MET A 238 -11.65 -3.49 -12.73
C MET A 238 -12.40 -2.18 -12.53
N THR A 239 -13.58 -2.21 -11.93
CA THR A 239 -14.36 -1.01 -11.62
C THR A 239 -13.62 -0.11 -10.64
N PHE A 240 -12.99 -0.68 -9.61
CA PHE A 240 -12.18 0.08 -8.66
C PHE A 240 -11.01 0.80 -9.33
N ALA A 241 -10.35 0.19 -10.32
CA ALA A 241 -9.27 0.79 -11.09
C ALA A 241 -9.74 1.78 -12.18
N TRP A 242 -11.00 1.65 -12.62
CA TRP A 242 -11.56 2.38 -13.77
C TRP A 242 -11.39 3.91 -13.76
N PRO A 243 -11.42 4.63 -12.61
CA PRO A 243 -11.18 6.07 -12.58
C PRO A 243 -9.88 6.51 -13.29
N CYS A 244 -8.88 5.63 -13.40
CA CYS A 244 -7.64 5.97 -14.11
C CYS A 244 -7.80 6.11 -15.63
N LEU A 245 -8.86 5.55 -16.21
CA LEU A 245 -9.16 5.58 -17.64
C LEU A 245 -10.10 6.72 -18.05
N LEU A 246 -10.65 7.46 -17.09
CA LEU A 246 -11.52 8.59 -17.38
C LEU A 246 -10.72 9.74 -18.00
N GLY A 247 -11.28 10.40 -19.01
CA GLY A 247 -10.59 11.47 -19.75
C GLY A 247 -10.41 12.78 -18.97
N LYS A 248 -11.21 13.00 -17.92
CA LYS A 248 -11.03 14.11 -16.97
C LYS A 248 -10.15 13.64 -15.82
N ASN A 249 -9.16 14.46 -15.44
CA ASN A 249 -8.23 14.16 -14.33
C ASN A 249 -8.93 14.26 -12.98
N TYR A 250 -9.75 13.26 -12.64
CA TYR A 250 -10.44 13.15 -11.35
C TYR A 250 -9.55 12.64 -10.21
N VAL A 251 -8.34 12.19 -10.54
CA VAL A 251 -7.40 11.57 -9.61
C VAL A 251 -6.02 12.19 -9.78
N ASP A 252 -5.27 12.26 -8.68
CA ASP A 252 -3.87 12.65 -8.72
C ASP A 252 -3.07 11.69 -9.64
N PRO A 253 -1.94 12.15 -10.25
CA PRO A 253 -1.13 11.32 -11.13
C PRO A 253 -0.69 9.99 -10.51
N ALA A 254 -0.28 9.95 -9.23
CA ALA A 254 0.17 8.74 -8.57
C ALA A 254 -0.97 7.71 -8.46
N THR A 255 -2.15 8.12 -7.97
CA THR A 255 -3.34 7.25 -7.93
C THR A 255 -3.73 6.77 -9.32
N ARG A 256 -3.70 7.65 -10.32
CA ARG A 256 -4.00 7.31 -11.72
C ARG A 256 -3.11 6.17 -12.22
N TYR A 257 -1.79 6.27 -12.05
CA TYR A 257 -0.88 5.28 -12.61
C TYR A 257 -0.81 3.99 -11.79
N HIS A 258 -1.10 4.03 -10.49
CA HIS A 258 -1.35 2.81 -9.72
C HIS A 258 -2.61 2.07 -10.20
N GLY A 259 -3.64 2.79 -10.67
CA GLY A 259 -4.78 2.18 -11.36
C GLY A 259 -4.38 1.48 -12.66
N HIS A 260 -3.52 2.12 -13.47
CA HIS A 260 -2.98 1.51 -14.69
C HIS A 260 -2.11 0.29 -14.39
N LEU A 261 -1.33 0.32 -13.30
CA LEU A 261 -0.54 -0.83 -12.86
C LEU A 261 -1.44 -2.03 -12.56
N LEU A 262 -2.51 -1.84 -11.78
CA LEU A 262 -3.47 -2.90 -11.49
C LEU A 262 -4.13 -3.44 -12.76
N LEU A 263 -4.57 -2.57 -13.67
CA LEU A 263 -5.12 -3.00 -14.96
C LEU A 263 -4.10 -3.75 -15.81
N SER A 264 -2.82 -3.39 -15.76
CA SER A 264 -1.75 -4.09 -16.47
C SER A 264 -1.57 -5.52 -15.96
N HIS A 265 -1.57 -5.73 -14.64
CA HIS A 265 -1.58 -7.08 -14.06
C HIS A 265 -2.84 -7.87 -14.46
N ILE A 266 -4.02 -7.23 -14.46
CA ILE A 266 -5.28 -7.86 -14.86
C ILE A 266 -5.21 -8.35 -16.31
N ILE A 267 -4.75 -7.49 -17.22
CA ILE A 267 -4.58 -7.82 -18.64
C ILE A 267 -3.55 -8.95 -18.82
N ALA A 268 -2.46 -8.92 -18.06
CA ALA A 268 -1.43 -9.95 -18.14
C ALA A 268 -1.94 -11.33 -17.69
N LYS A 269 -2.94 -11.41 -16.82
CA LYS A 269 -3.46 -12.68 -16.26
C LYS A 269 -4.75 -13.16 -16.92
N PHE A 270 -5.64 -12.28 -17.36
CA PHE A 270 -6.99 -12.62 -17.82
C PHE A 270 -7.31 -12.11 -19.23
N ALA A 271 -8.33 -12.71 -19.84
CA ALA A 271 -8.87 -12.23 -21.12
C ALA A 271 -9.65 -10.92 -20.91
N ILE A 272 -9.13 -9.83 -21.44
CA ILE A 272 -9.72 -8.49 -21.33
C ILE A 272 -10.03 -7.93 -22.71
N HIS A 273 -11.12 -7.18 -22.81
CA HIS A 273 -11.56 -6.59 -24.06
C HIS A 273 -10.49 -5.64 -24.65
N LYS A 274 -10.16 -5.84 -25.93
CA LYS A 274 -9.11 -5.11 -26.67
C LYS A 274 -9.14 -3.60 -26.48
N ARG A 275 -10.31 -2.96 -26.48
CA ARG A 275 -10.43 -1.50 -26.28
C ARG A 275 -9.80 -1.03 -24.96
N ILE A 276 -9.99 -1.79 -23.88
CA ILE A 276 -9.42 -1.47 -22.56
C ILE A 276 -7.89 -1.63 -22.61
N VAL A 277 -7.40 -2.72 -23.19
CA VAL A 277 -5.95 -2.96 -23.35
C VAL A 277 -5.27 -1.81 -24.07
N LEU A 278 -5.83 -1.39 -25.21
CA LEU A 278 -5.32 -0.27 -26.00
C LEU A 278 -5.40 1.06 -25.25
N GLN A 279 -6.47 1.30 -24.50
CA GLN A 279 -6.65 2.52 -23.71
C GLN A 279 -5.60 2.64 -22.60
N VAL A 280 -5.35 1.55 -21.86
CA VAL A 280 -4.31 1.48 -20.83
C VAL A 280 -2.93 1.70 -21.46
N PHE A 281 -2.63 0.98 -22.55
CA PHE A 281 -1.34 1.09 -23.23
C PHE A 281 -1.08 2.52 -23.74
N HIS A 282 -2.02 3.09 -24.48
CA HIS A 282 -1.90 4.45 -25.00
C HIS A 282 -1.72 5.48 -23.87
N SER A 283 -2.45 5.35 -22.75
CA SER A 283 -2.30 6.25 -21.61
C SER A 283 -0.90 6.13 -20.97
N LEU A 284 -0.34 4.92 -20.88
CA LEU A 284 1.02 4.72 -20.37
C LEU A 284 2.11 5.20 -21.33
N LEU A 285 1.89 5.12 -22.65
CA LEU A 285 2.80 5.69 -23.63
C LEU A 285 2.90 7.21 -23.50
N LYS A 286 1.80 7.91 -23.17
CA LYS A 286 1.80 9.36 -22.97
C LYS A 286 2.31 9.82 -21.59
N ALA A 287 2.62 8.89 -20.70
CA ALA A 287 2.94 9.16 -19.30
C ALA A 287 4.42 9.49 -19.07
N HIS A 288 4.90 10.62 -19.59
CA HIS A 288 6.31 11.03 -19.50
C HIS A 288 6.66 11.87 -18.24
N ALA A 289 5.68 12.18 -17.38
CA ALA A 289 5.87 12.94 -16.15
C ALA A 289 6.84 12.25 -15.17
N VAL A 290 7.71 13.03 -14.52
CA VAL A 290 8.80 12.49 -13.69
C VAL A 290 8.26 11.83 -12.42
N GLU A 291 7.23 12.43 -11.82
CA GLU A 291 6.66 12.06 -10.53
C GLU A 291 6.08 10.64 -10.53
N ALA A 292 5.55 10.19 -11.67
CA ALA A 292 4.94 8.88 -11.83
C ALA A 292 5.81 7.87 -12.60
N ARG A 293 7.04 8.24 -12.97
CA ARG A 293 7.89 7.43 -13.84
C ARG A 293 8.11 6.00 -13.32
N SER A 294 8.28 5.83 -12.01
CA SER A 294 8.49 4.52 -11.39
C SER A 294 7.31 3.57 -11.62
N VAL A 295 6.09 4.01 -11.29
CA VAL A 295 4.88 3.20 -11.42
C VAL A 295 4.49 2.97 -12.89
N VAL A 296 4.68 3.97 -13.75
CA VAL A 296 4.45 3.85 -15.21
C VAL A 296 5.37 2.79 -15.81
N ARG A 297 6.65 2.81 -15.41
CA ARG A 297 7.63 1.84 -15.86
C ARG A 297 7.26 0.42 -15.42
N GLN A 298 6.85 0.22 -14.16
CA GLN A 298 6.37 -1.08 -13.69
C GLN A 298 5.16 -1.57 -14.51
N ALA A 299 4.19 -0.69 -14.78
CA ALA A 299 3.01 -1.05 -15.56
C ALA A 299 3.35 -1.47 -17.00
N LEU A 300 4.25 -0.72 -17.66
CA LEU A 300 4.73 -1.04 -19.00
C LEU A 300 5.54 -2.35 -19.03
N GLU A 301 6.31 -2.63 -17.97
CA GLU A 301 7.06 -3.89 -17.85
C GLU A 301 6.16 -5.12 -17.93
N ILE A 302 4.95 -5.02 -17.40
CA ILE A 302 3.95 -6.08 -17.39
C ILE A 302 3.15 -6.07 -18.70
N LEU A 303 2.66 -4.91 -19.12
CA LEU A 303 1.70 -4.78 -20.21
C LEU A 303 2.33 -5.02 -21.59
N THR A 304 3.51 -4.46 -21.84
CA THR A 304 4.17 -4.54 -23.15
C THR A 304 4.38 -5.99 -23.63
N PRO A 305 4.94 -6.93 -22.83
CA PRO A 305 5.04 -8.32 -23.25
C PRO A 305 3.68 -9.06 -23.29
N ALA A 306 2.69 -8.62 -22.51
CA ALA A 306 1.37 -9.23 -22.48
C ALA A 306 0.54 -8.92 -23.73
N MET A 307 0.69 -7.74 -24.33
CA MET A 307 -0.13 -7.31 -25.47
C MET A 307 -0.12 -8.28 -26.66
N PRO A 308 1.04 -8.72 -27.20
CA PRO A 308 1.09 -9.69 -28.30
C PRO A 308 0.48 -11.05 -27.96
N GLN A 309 0.46 -11.43 -26.68
CA GLN A 309 -0.08 -12.71 -26.22
C GLN A 309 -1.59 -12.68 -26.00
N ARG A 310 -2.12 -11.49 -25.67
CA ARG A 310 -3.53 -11.30 -25.28
C ARG A 310 -4.42 -10.79 -26.40
N MET A 311 -3.83 -10.36 -27.52
CA MET A 311 -4.54 -9.86 -28.69
C MET A 311 -3.94 -10.43 -29.98
N GLU A 312 -4.79 -10.91 -30.89
CA GLU A 312 -4.36 -11.48 -32.18
C GLU A 312 -3.53 -10.48 -33.00
N ASP A 313 -3.94 -9.21 -33.03
CA ASP A 313 -3.21 -8.13 -33.68
C ASP A 313 -2.36 -7.31 -32.71
N GLY A 314 -1.96 -7.91 -31.57
CA GLY A 314 -1.22 -7.24 -30.50
C GLY A 314 0.11 -6.64 -30.97
N ASN A 315 0.86 -7.35 -31.80
CA ASN A 315 2.11 -6.86 -32.42
C ASN A 315 1.84 -5.63 -33.31
N THR A 316 0.83 -5.70 -34.17
CA THR A 316 0.44 -4.60 -35.07
C THR A 316 0.04 -3.36 -34.28
N MET A 317 -0.79 -3.53 -33.24
CA MET A 317 -1.23 -2.43 -32.39
C MET A 317 -0.09 -1.83 -31.57
N LEU A 318 0.82 -2.67 -31.05
CA LEU A 318 2.00 -2.23 -30.31
C LEU A 318 2.89 -1.34 -31.20
N THR A 319 3.13 -1.74 -32.45
CA THR A 319 3.88 -0.92 -33.42
C THR A 319 3.14 0.36 -33.77
N HIS A 320 1.85 0.26 -34.11
CA HIS A 320 1.03 1.40 -34.52
C HIS A 320 1.03 2.50 -33.46
N TRP A 321 0.71 2.17 -32.21
CA TRP A 321 0.64 3.16 -31.14
C TRP A 321 2.01 3.71 -30.74
N THR A 322 3.06 2.88 -30.75
CA THR A 322 4.42 3.35 -30.49
C THR A 322 4.86 4.36 -31.56
N LYS A 323 4.68 4.03 -32.84
CA LYS A 323 4.99 4.93 -33.96
C LYS A 323 4.15 6.20 -33.92
N LYS A 324 2.85 6.08 -33.63
CA LYS A 324 1.93 7.21 -33.53
C LYS A 324 2.41 8.24 -32.52
N ILE A 325 2.81 7.82 -31.32
CA ILE A 325 3.33 8.75 -30.28
C ILE A 325 4.64 9.40 -30.71
N ILE A 326 5.54 8.66 -31.37
CA ILE A 326 6.79 9.23 -31.90
C ILE A 326 6.50 10.32 -32.94
N VAL A 327 5.51 10.11 -33.81
CA VAL A 327 5.16 11.08 -34.87
C VAL A 327 4.40 12.28 -34.33
N GLU A 328 3.38 12.07 -33.48
CA GLU A 328 2.53 13.14 -32.95
C GLU A 328 3.24 13.97 -31.87
N ASP A 329 3.91 13.31 -30.93
CA ASP A 329 4.43 13.92 -29.70
C ASP A 329 5.97 13.94 -29.65
N GLY A 330 6.66 13.55 -30.73
CA GLY A 330 8.12 13.47 -30.79
C GLY A 330 8.86 14.81 -30.69
N HIS A 331 8.15 15.93 -30.80
CA HIS A 331 8.70 17.26 -30.55
C HIS A 331 9.04 17.47 -29.07
N SER A 332 8.41 16.73 -28.15
CA SER A 332 8.75 16.73 -26.73
C SER A 332 9.90 15.75 -26.47
N VAL A 333 11.05 16.29 -26.07
CA VAL A 333 12.25 15.48 -25.74
C VAL A 333 11.95 14.50 -24.61
N GLN A 334 11.15 14.89 -23.61
CA GLN A 334 10.78 14.03 -22.50
C GLN A 334 9.93 12.84 -22.96
N GLN A 335 8.96 13.10 -23.85
CA GLN A 335 8.11 12.07 -24.44
C GLN A 335 8.92 11.13 -25.34
N LEU A 336 9.80 11.67 -26.19
CA LEU A 336 10.67 10.89 -27.04
C LEU A 336 11.58 9.97 -26.21
N PHE A 337 12.20 10.51 -25.15
CA PHE A 337 13.04 9.74 -24.24
C PHE A 337 12.27 8.60 -23.57
N HIS A 338 11.05 8.87 -23.08
CA HIS A 338 10.18 7.85 -22.49
C HIS A 338 9.89 6.68 -23.44
N ILE A 339 9.53 6.97 -24.69
CA ILE A 339 9.26 5.93 -25.69
C ILE A 339 10.52 5.18 -26.10
N LEU A 340 11.64 5.87 -26.30
CA LEU A 340 12.90 5.20 -26.64
C LEU A 340 13.36 4.26 -25.51
N GLN A 341 13.24 4.70 -24.24
CA GLN A 341 13.50 3.84 -23.09
C GLN A 341 12.60 2.62 -23.06
N LEU A 342 11.31 2.76 -23.40
CA LEU A 342 10.39 1.62 -23.52
C LEU A 342 10.85 0.63 -24.59
N VAL A 343 11.20 1.10 -25.79
CA VAL A 343 11.62 0.24 -26.91
C VAL A 343 12.90 -0.52 -26.57
N VAL A 344 13.90 0.17 -26.00
CA VAL A 344 15.15 -0.46 -25.53
C VAL A 344 14.87 -1.45 -24.39
N ARG A 345 14.03 -1.01 -23.44
CA ARG A 345 13.32 -1.79 -22.40
C ARG A 345 12.96 -3.19 -22.86
N HIS A 346 12.10 -3.19 -23.87
CA HIS A 346 11.37 -4.36 -24.33
C HIS A 346 11.85 -4.78 -25.72
N TYR A 347 13.16 -4.68 -25.99
CA TYR A 347 13.71 -4.94 -27.32
C TYR A 347 13.27 -6.30 -27.88
N LYS A 348 13.14 -7.35 -27.04
CA LYS A 348 12.67 -8.68 -27.47
C LYS A 348 11.24 -8.65 -28.03
N VAL A 349 10.37 -7.81 -27.47
CA VAL A 349 8.97 -7.65 -27.90
C VAL A 349 8.89 -6.81 -29.17
N TYR A 350 9.74 -5.78 -29.28
CA TYR A 350 9.78 -4.89 -30.45
C TYR A 350 10.60 -5.44 -31.62
N TYR A 351 11.50 -6.40 -31.39
CA TYR A 351 12.41 -6.94 -32.40
C TYR A 351 11.69 -7.56 -33.61
N PRO A 352 10.61 -8.37 -33.45
CA PRO A 352 9.86 -8.92 -34.58
C PRO A 352 9.23 -7.83 -35.47
N VAL A 353 8.90 -6.68 -34.90
CA VAL A 353 8.20 -5.58 -35.57
C VAL A 353 9.10 -4.38 -35.91
N ARG A 354 10.41 -4.51 -35.73
CA ARG A 354 11.39 -3.40 -35.83
C ARG A 354 11.36 -2.65 -37.16
N HIS A 355 11.21 -3.34 -38.29
CA HIS A 355 11.20 -2.70 -39.61
C HIS A 355 10.01 -1.76 -39.78
N ALA A 356 8.86 -2.13 -39.22
CA ALA A 356 7.63 -1.34 -39.26
C ALA A 356 7.63 -0.15 -38.26
N LEU A 357 8.60 -0.09 -37.34
CA LEU A 357 8.82 1.08 -36.49
C LEU A 357 9.68 2.13 -37.18
N VAL A 358 10.62 1.71 -38.04
CA VAL A 358 11.62 2.57 -38.68
C VAL A 358 11.15 3.09 -40.04
N GLY A 359 10.46 2.25 -40.83
CA GLY A 359 9.72 2.68 -42.03
C GLY A 359 8.36 3.20 -41.63
#